data_AF-A0A2V4D3H5-F1
#
_entry.id   AF-A0A2V4D3H5-F1
#
_cell.length_a   1.000
_cell.length_b   1.000
_cell.length_c   1.000
_cell.angle_alpha   90.00
_cell.angle_beta   90.00
_cell.angle_gamma   90.00
#
_symmetry.space_group_name_H-M   'P 1'
#
loop_
_entity.id
_entity.type
_entity.pdbx_description
1 polymer ?
#
loop_
_entity_poly.entity_id
_entity_poly.type
_entity_poly.pdbx_seq_one_letter_code
_entity_poly.pdbx_strand_id
1 'polypeptide(L)' 'MGGELRIDPWSSNQSTDYGNIISQFGLQSMSDVEIPNPSHLHRRGLIFAHRDLDVVLSAHSA' A
#
# COMPACT_ATOMS: atom_id res chain seq x y z
N MET A 1 -14.39 -9.30 18.42
CA MET A 1 -14.52 -9.73 17.01
C MET A 1 -14.53 -8.46 16.18
N GLY A 2 -13.43 -8.16 15.48
CA GLY A 2 -13.35 -6.99 14.60
C GLY A 2 -14.33 -7.17 13.45
N GLY A 3 -15.11 -6.12 13.14
CA GLY A 3 -16.08 -6.16 12.06
C GLY A 3 -15.42 -6.50 10.72
N GLU A 4 -16.17 -7.15 9.85
CA GLU A 4 -15.76 -7.46 8.48
C GLU A 4 -15.15 -6.23 7.80
N LEU A 5 -13.98 -6.41 7.17
CA LEU A 5 -13.29 -5.34 6.46
C LEU A 5 -14.19 -4.85 5.31
N ARG A 6 -14.86 -3.73 5.53
CA ARG A 6 -15.61 -3.03 4.47
C ARG A 6 -14.79 -1.85 4.01
N ILE A 7 -14.16 -1.96 2.86
CA ILE A 7 -13.55 -0.85 2.16
C ILE A 7 -14.07 -0.89 0.74
N ASP A 8 -14.77 0.16 0.34
CA ASP A 8 -15.27 0.36 -1.01
C ASP A 8 -15.07 1.83 -1.43
N PRO A 9 -15.20 2.18 -2.71
CA PRO A 9 -14.97 3.56 -3.17
C PRO A 9 -15.91 4.62 -2.56
N TRP A 10 -16.99 4.21 -1.90
CA TRP A 10 -18.00 5.10 -1.32
C TRP A 10 -17.97 5.12 0.22
N SER A 11 -17.44 4.10 0.88
CA SER A 11 -17.36 4.01 2.33
C SER A 11 -16.27 3.07 2.82
N SER A 12 -15.82 3.29 4.06
CA SER A 12 -14.98 2.32 4.76
C SER A 12 -15.39 2.19 6.23
N ASN A 13 -15.35 0.97 6.74
CA ASN A 13 -15.24 0.72 8.16
C ASN A 13 -13.78 0.92 8.53
N GLN A 14 -13.52 1.75 9.53
CA GLN A 14 -12.17 2.09 9.99
C GLN A 14 -11.45 0.82 10.49
N SER A 15 -10.69 0.17 9.62
CA SER A 15 -9.80 -0.95 9.95
C SER A 15 -8.36 -0.48 9.91
N THR A 16 -7.59 -0.84 10.93
CA THR A 16 -6.15 -0.59 11.01
C THR A 16 -5.31 -1.81 10.64
N ASP A 17 -5.95 -2.90 10.20
CA ASP A 17 -5.26 -4.12 9.76
C ASP A 17 -4.82 -3.99 8.30
N TYR A 18 -3.70 -3.30 8.09
CA TYR A 18 -3.14 -3.06 6.76
C TYR A 18 -2.67 -4.35 6.07
N GLY A 19 -2.26 -5.38 6.81
CA GLY A 19 -1.88 -6.68 6.24
C GLY A 19 -3.09 -7.38 5.61
N ASN A 20 -4.23 -7.37 6.29
CA ASN A 20 -5.48 -7.87 5.74
C ASN A 20 -5.90 -7.08 4.48
N ILE A 21 -5.79 -5.74 4.50
CA ILE A 21 -6.09 -4.89 3.33
C ILE A 21 -5.22 -5.26 2.13
N ILE A 22 -3.91 -5.41 2.32
CA ILE A 22 -2.98 -5.81 1.26
C ILE A 22 -3.43 -7.13 0.64
N SER A 23 -3.74 -8.13 1.48
CA SER A 23 -4.11 -9.46 1.02
C SER A 23 -5.45 -9.50 0.28
N GLN A 24 -6.49 -8.82 0.78
CA GLN A 24 -7.83 -8.83 0.16
C GLN A 24 -7.86 -8.10 -1.18
N PHE A 25 -7.06 -7.04 -1.34
CA PHE A 25 -7.02 -6.26 -2.57
C PHE A 25 -5.96 -6.74 -3.58
N GLY A 26 -5.19 -7.79 -3.24
CA GLY A 26 -4.11 -8.29 -4.08
C GLY A 26 -3.05 -7.22 -4.36
N LEU A 27 -2.65 -6.50 -3.32
CA LEU A 27 -1.60 -5.48 -3.39
C LEU A 27 -0.25 -6.07 -2.93
N GLN A 28 0.83 -5.35 -3.22
CA GLN A 28 2.16 -5.64 -2.71
C GLN A 28 2.53 -4.64 -1.61
N SER A 29 3.41 -5.05 -0.70
CA SER A 29 3.87 -4.21 0.40
C SER A 29 4.87 -3.17 -0.09
N MET A 30 4.76 -1.94 0.42
CA MET A 30 5.78 -0.90 0.19
C MET A 30 7.13 -1.19 0.86
N SER A 31 7.20 -2.15 1.79
CA SER A 31 8.47 -2.57 2.40
C SER A 31 9.43 -3.23 1.40
N ASP A 32 8.91 -3.74 0.29
CA ASP A 32 9.65 -4.61 -0.63
C ASP A 32 10.28 -3.82 -1.79
N VAL A 33 10.10 -2.49 -1.80
CA VAL A 33 10.52 -1.60 -2.87
C VAL A 33 11.29 -0.39 -2.33
N GLU A 34 12.44 -0.10 -2.93
CA GLU A 34 13.21 1.11 -2.63
C GLU A 34 12.83 2.25 -3.57
N ILE A 35 12.43 3.40 -3.00
CA ILE A 35 12.04 4.60 -3.75
C ILE A 35 13.15 5.65 -3.69
N PRO A 36 13.60 6.21 -4.83
CA PRO A 36 14.56 7.31 -4.83
C PRO A 36 13.93 8.57 -4.22
N ASN A 37 14.66 9.25 -3.33
CA ASN A 37 14.23 10.48 -2.65
C ASN A 37 12.82 10.35 -2.02
N PRO A 38 12.59 9.39 -1.10
CA PRO A 38 11.26 9.09 -0.61
C PRO A 38 10.66 10.31 0.11
N SER A 39 9.36 10.55 -0.06
CA SER A 39 8.65 11.59 0.69
C SER A 39 8.47 11.21 2.17
N HIS A 40 8.02 12.16 3.00
CA HIS A 40 7.74 11.90 4.41
C HIS A 40 6.63 10.85 4.63
N LEU A 41 5.69 10.72 3.69
CA LEU A 41 4.59 9.76 3.77
C LEU A 41 5.09 8.31 3.66
N HIS A 42 6.02 8.06 2.76
CA HIS A 42 6.68 6.76 2.61
C HIS A 42 7.47 6.42 3.88
N ARG A 43 8.30 7.34 4.38
CA ARG A 43 9.11 7.12 5.59
C ARG A 43 8.28 6.89 6.85
N ARG A 44 7.04 7.40 6.91
CA ARG A 44 6.10 7.18 8.03
C ARG A 44 5.20 5.95 7.84
N GLY A 45 5.31 5.22 6.73
CA GLY A 45 4.44 4.08 6.44
C GLY A 45 2.99 4.46 6.16
N LEU A 46 2.70 5.72 5.79
CA LEU A 46 1.33 6.16 5.44
C LEU A 46 0.94 5.70 4.04
N ILE A 47 1.92 5.59 3.14
CA ILE A 47 1.79 4.86 1.88
C ILE A 47 2.37 3.48 2.14
N PHE A 48 1.52 2.47 2.26
CA PHE A 48 1.88 1.15 2.79
C PHE A 48 1.78 0.02 1.76
N ALA A 49 1.11 0.23 0.62
CA ALA A 49 0.92 -0.77 -0.41
C ALA A 49 1.01 -0.17 -1.82
N HIS A 50 1.32 -1.01 -2.81
CA HIS A 50 1.38 -0.63 -4.23
C HIS A 50 0.95 -1.78 -5.16
N ARG A 51 0.91 -1.50 -6.46
CA ARG A 51 0.79 -2.48 -7.55
C ARG A 51 1.78 -2.10 -8.66
N ASP A 52 2.65 -3.03 -9.04
CA ASP A 52 3.60 -2.90 -10.15
C ASP A 52 4.47 -1.61 -10.10
N LEU A 53 4.83 -1.15 -8.90
CA LEU A 53 5.64 0.07 -8.74
C LEU A 53 7.09 -0.16 -9.19
N ASP A 54 7.58 -1.39 -9.04
CA ASP A 54 8.86 -1.87 -9.54
C ASP A 54 9.00 -1.66 -11.07
N VAL A 55 7.92 -1.85 -11.83
CA VAL A 55 7.92 -1.60 -13.29
C VAL A 55 8.19 -0.13 -13.57
N VAL A 56 7.51 0.77 -12.87
CA VAL A 56 7.68 2.23 -13.03
C VAL A 56 9.10 2.64 -12.64
N LEU A 57 9.61 2.10 -11.53
CA LEU A 57 10.97 2.41 -11.06
C LEU A 57 12.02 1.91 -12.06
N SER A 58 11.86 0.71 -12.59
CA SER A 58 12.75 0.15 -13.60
C SER A 58 12.82 1.03 -14.85
N ALA A 59 11.67 1.53 -15.32
CA ALA A 59 11.56 2.42 -16.46
C ALA A 59 12.14 3.82 -16.18
N HIS A 60 12.04 4.32 -14.95
CA HIS A 60 12.63 5.60 -14.54
C HIS A 60 14.16 5.53 -14.44
N SER A 61 14.71 4.37 -14.05
CA SER A 61 16.15 4.15 -13.90
C SER A 61 16.89 3.83 -15.20
N ALA A 62 16.15 3.57 -16.29
CA ALA A 62 16.68 3.31 -17.62
C ALA A 62 17.04 4.60 -18.37
#